data_AF-A0A496QWB9-F1
#
_entry.id   AF-A0A496QWB9-F1
#
_cell.length_a   1.000
_cell.length_b   1.000
_cell.length_c   1.000
_cell.angle_alpha   90.00
_cell.angle_beta   90.00
_cell.angle_gamma   90.00
#
_symmetry.space_group_name_H-M   'P 1'
#
loop_
_entity.id
_entity.type
_entity.pdbx_description
1 polymer ?
#
loop_
_entity_poly.entity_id
_entity_poly.type
_entity_poly.pdbx_seq_one_letter_code
_entity_poly.pdbx_strand_id
1 'polypeptide(L)'
;MRVSVKLFLFLNIFFLSSSQVYGYKILYAEQFFKLYHVHFNQYPEDVLENIFYLEKALRSDFCNPLNALARIENETEWERYRYLFRMHVNLKLVELYLRLASKYDKKEAYFFNYPWKYLNLESLDKAEKIYEYALVYWEEAKRESSKAIMLSWIHLEEIQYWEDENHRIETGELDYERIINSHLERLKRVMRKFQNMDQNTY
;
A
#
# COMPACT_ATOMS: atom_id res chain seq x y z
N MET A 1 -31.20 38.58 -44.17
CA MET A 1 -30.83 38.46 -42.74
C MET A 1 -31.16 37.06 -42.23
N ARG A 2 -30.22 36.11 -42.34
CA ARG A 2 -30.30 34.76 -41.73
C ARG A 2 -29.00 34.48 -40.98
N VAL A 3 -28.65 35.40 -40.08
CA VAL A 3 -27.61 35.20 -39.07
C VAL A 3 -28.25 35.71 -37.80
N SER A 4 -28.86 34.86 -36.98
CA SER A 4 -29.38 35.35 -35.70
C SER A 4 -29.82 34.31 -34.67
N VAL A 5 -30.05 33.04 -35.00
CA VAL A 5 -30.52 32.08 -33.97
C VAL A 5 -29.51 30.97 -33.65
N LYS A 6 -28.88 30.35 -34.67
CA LYS A 6 -27.87 29.30 -34.43
C LYS A 6 -26.58 29.82 -33.79
N LEU A 7 -26.17 31.05 -34.12
CA LEU A 7 -24.99 31.68 -33.52
C LEU A 7 -25.22 32.06 -32.05
N PHE A 8 -26.46 32.41 -31.69
CA PHE A 8 -26.83 32.79 -30.33
C PHE A 8 -26.89 31.59 -29.37
N LEU A 9 -27.32 30.42 -29.88
CA LEU A 9 -27.30 29.15 -29.14
C LEU A 9 -25.89 28.61 -28.91
N PHE A 10 -24.97 28.75 -29.87
CA PHE A 10 -23.57 28.36 -29.69
C PHE A 10 -22.82 29.29 -28.72
N LEU A 11 -23.14 30.59 -28.71
CA LEU A 11 -22.53 31.54 -27.77
C LEU A 11 -22.95 31.30 -26.31
N ASN A 12 -24.18 30.82 -26.08
CA ASN A 12 -24.68 30.54 -24.72
C ASN A 12 -24.08 29.27 -24.09
N ILE A 13 -23.66 28.28 -24.88
CA ILE A 13 -23.00 27.07 -24.37
C ILE A 13 -21.56 27.37 -23.90
N PHE A 14 -20.89 28.37 -24.50
CA PHE A 14 -19.55 28.79 -24.08
C PHE A 14 -19.53 29.59 -22.77
N PHE A 15 -20.64 30.24 -22.38
CA PHE A 15 -20.71 31.06 -21.16
C PHE A 15 -21.12 30.28 -19.89
N LEU A 16 -21.54 29.02 -20.01
CA LEU A 16 -22.09 28.24 -18.88
C LEU A 16 -21.07 27.31 -18.18
N SER A 17 -19.80 27.33 -18.56
CA SER A 17 -18.81 26.32 -18.11
C SER A 17 -17.56 26.91 -17.46
N SER A 18 -17.70 28.01 -16.70
CA SER A 18 -16.66 28.45 -15.77
C SER A 18 -17.01 28.04 -14.33
N SER A 19 -17.31 26.76 -14.12
CA SER A 19 -17.28 26.20 -12.77
C SER A 19 -15.83 26.27 -12.31
N GLN A 20 -15.56 27.12 -11.32
CA GLN A 20 -14.26 27.16 -10.66
C GLN A 20 -14.06 25.80 -9.99
N VAL A 21 -13.30 24.91 -10.63
CA VAL A 21 -12.94 23.62 -10.04
C VAL A 21 -11.91 23.92 -8.96
N TYR A 22 -12.35 23.96 -7.71
CA TYR A 22 -11.45 24.10 -6.58
C TYR A 22 -10.71 22.78 -6.39
N GLY A 23 -9.46 22.72 -6.88
CA GLY A 23 -8.53 21.66 -6.50
C GLY A 23 -8.09 21.88 -5.06
N TYR A 24 -8.52 21.02 -4.14
CA TYR A 24 -8.01 21.08 -2.76
C TYR A 24 -6.59 20.51 -2.73
N LYS A 25 -5.66 21.23 -2.10
CA LYS A 25 -4.28 20.74 -1.97
C LYS A 25 -4.25 19.60 -0.95
N ILE A 26 -3.69 18.46 -1.36
CA ILE A 26 -3.44 17.33 -0.48
C ILE A 26 -2.11 17.59 0.24
N LEU A 27 -2.16 17.65 1.56
CA LEU A 27 -1.03 18.05 2.40
C LEU A 27 -0.73 17.05 3.51
N TYR A 28 -1.78 16.39 4.03
CA TYR A 28 -1.68 15.65 5.28
C TYR A 28 -1.69 14.14 5.08
N ALA A 29 -1.06 13.44 6.00
CA ALA A 29 -0.96 11.97 6.01
C ALA A 29 -2.34 11.30 5.88
N GLU A 30 -3.32 11.77 6.65
CA GLU A 30 -4.69 11.24 6.68
C GLU A 30 -5.42 11.45 5.36
N GLN A 31 -5.12 12.54 4.64
CA GLN A 31 -5.71 12.79 3.32
C GLN A 31 -5.18 11.82 2.28
N PHE A 32 -3.87 11.57 2.27
CA PHE A 32 -3.26 10.55 1.40
C PHE A 32 -3.78 9.15 1.74
N PHE A 33 -3.95 8.84 3.02
CA PHE A 33 -4.51 7.57 3.46
C PHE A 33 -5.98 7.38 3.04
N LYS A 34 -6.79 8.45 3.08
CA LYS A 34 -8.17 8.43 2.54
C LYS A 34 -8.17 8.20 1.02
N LEU A 35 -7.25 8.81 0.28
CA LEU A 35 -7.11 8.59 -1.16
C LEU A 35 -6.72 7.15 -1.47
N TYR A 36 -5.80 6.56 -0.70
CA TYR A 36 -5.51 5.14 -0.78
C TYR A 36 -6.77 4.29 -0.64
N HIS A 37 -7.64 4.55 0.35
CA HIS A 37 -8.88 3.78 0.52
C HIS A 37 -9.82 3.91 -0.69
N VAL A 38 -10.04 5.13 -1.17
CA VAL A 38 -10.90 5.38 -2.34
C VAL A 38 -10.35 4.66 -3.57
N HIS A 39 -9.06 4.83 -3.83
CA HIS A 39 -8.39 4.25 -4.97
C HIS A 39 -8.33 2.72 -4.88
N PHE A 40 -7.99 2.16 -3.73
CA PHE A 40 -7.95 0.71 -3.51
C PHE A 40 -9.32 0.04 -3.71
N ASN A 41 -10.41 0.70 -3.29
CA ASN A 41 -11.76 0.20 -3.50
C ASN A 41 -12.17 0.24 -4.98
N GLN A 42 -11.74 1.25 -5.73
CA GLN A 42 -12.08 1.40 -7.15
C GLN A 42 -11.19 0.56 -8.07
N TYR A 43 -9.88 0.52 -7.76
CA TYR A 43 -8.83 -0.06 -8.58
C TYR A 43 -7.88 -0.93 -7.72
N PRO A 44 -8.37 -2.05 -7.14
CA PRO A 44 -7.59 -2.88 -6.23
C PRO A 44 -6.35 -3.54 -6.88
N GLU A 45 -6.34 -3.65 -8.21
CA GLU A 45 -5.25 -4.24 -9.00
C GLU A 45 -4.13 -3.24 -9.33
N ASP A 46 -4.40 -1.94 -9.22
CA ASP A 46 -3.39 -0.89 -9.41
C ASP A 46 -2.61 -0.68 -8.10
N VAL A 47 -1.73 -1.64 -7.84
CA VAL A 47 -0.94 -1.73 -6.62
C VAL A 47 0.07 -0.58 -6.50
N LEU A 48 0.62 -0.10 -7.62
CA LEU A 48 1.68 0.92 -7.58
C LEU A 48 1.15 2.28 -7.15
N GLU A 49 -0.03 2.67 -7.64
CA GLU A 49 -0.64 3.92 -7.22
C GLU A 49 -1.09 3.86 -5.74
N ASN A 50 -1.57 2.71 -5.28
CA ASN A 50 -1.84 2.48 -3.85
C ASN A 50 -0.58 2.61 -2.98
N ILE A 51 0.55 2.03 -3.41
CA ILE A 51 1.85 2.20 -2.74
C ILE A 51 2.25 3.67 -2.71
N PHE A 52 2.09 4.39 -3.82
CA PHE A 52 2.40 5.81 -3.91
C PHE A 52 1.63 6.63 -2.86
N TYR A 53 0.33 6.41 -2.72
CA TYR A 53 -0.48 7.14 -1.73
C TYR A 53 -0.01 6.86 -0.30
N LEU A 54 0.27 5.61 0.05
CA LEU A 54 0.73 5.25 1.39
C LEU A 54 2.14 5.77 1.69
N GLU A 55 3.07 5.71 0.73
CA GLU A 55 4.40 6.33 0.90
C GLU A 55 4.31 7.85 1.07
N LYS A 56 3.38 8.50 0.36
CA LYS A 56 3.11 9.92 0.56
C LYS A 56 2.51 10.18 1.94
N ALA A 57 1.64 9.32 2.44
CA ALA A 57 1.09 9.44 3.78
C ALA A 57 2.21 9.41 4.85
N LEU A 58 3.17 8.47 4.75
CA LEU A 58 4.30 8.37 5.69
C LEU A 58 5.24 9.58 5.67
N ARG A 59 5.37 10.26 4.53
CA ARG A 59 6.25 11.43 4.35
C ARG A 59 5.59 12.77 4.63
N SER A 60 4.28 12.77 4.87
CA SER A 60 3.51 14.01 5.06
C SER A 60 3.34 14.33 6.53
N ASP A 61 3.12 15.60 6.82
CA ASP A 61 2.72 16.02 8.16
C ASP A 61 1.33 15.49 8.50
N PHE A 62 1.06 15.29 9.78
CA PHE A 62 -0.27 14.96 10.26
C PHE A 62 -1.17 16.19 10.18
N CYS A 63 -2.48 15.97 9.97
CA CYS A 63 -3.44 17.05 10.05
C CYS A 63 -3.57 17.56 11.50
N ASN A 64 -4.31 18.67 11.67
CA ASN A 64 -4.70 19.08 13.02
C ASN A 64 -5.54 17.96 13.69
N PRO A 65 -5.33 17.63 14.97
CA PRO A 65 -6.04 16.53 15.66
C PRO A 65 -7.57 16.56 15.52
N LEU A 66 -8.18 17.74 15.36
CA LEU A 66 -9.62 17.89 15.07
C LEU A 66 -10.08 17.20 13.78
N ASN A 67 -9.15 16.88 12.88
CA ASN A 67 -9.41 16.24 11.58
C ASN A 67 -8.77 14.85 11.48
N ALA A 68 -8.32 14.30 12.61
CA ALA A 68 -7.77 12.95 12.68
C ALA A 68 -8.82 11.90 12.29
N LEU A 69 -8.38 10.66 12.15
CA LEU A 69 -9.25 9.51 11.85
C LEU A 69 -9.87 8.87 13.11
N ALA A 70 -9.58 9.45 14.26
CA ALA A 70 -10.11 9.09 15.57
C ALA A 70 -10.41 10.38 16.33
N ARG A 71 -11.29 10.31 17.34
CA ARG A 71 -11.44 11.38 18.32
C ARG A 71 -10.17 11.51 19.17
N ILE A 72 -9.63 12.72 19.23
CA ILE A 72 -8.42 13.06 20.01
C ILE A 72 -8.73 14.21 20.96
N GLU A 73 -8.55 13.98 22.26
CA GLU A 73 -8.87 14.96 23.32
C GLU A 73 -7.62 15.51 24.00
N ASN A 74 -6.50 14.78 23.98
CA ASN A 74 -5.27 15.19 24.64
C ASN A 74 -4.00 14.81 23.86
N GLU A 75 -2.86 15.32 24.32
CA GLU A 75 -1.56 15.15 23.67
C GLU A 75 -1.09 13.69 23.64
N THR A 76 -1.40 12.90 24.68
CA THR A 76 -0.97 11.51 24.76
C THR A 76 -1.77 10.61 23.81
N GLU A 77 -3.07 10.87 23.67
CA GLU A 77 -3.91 10.27 22.61
C GLU A 77 -3.38 10.62 21.23
N TRP A 78 -3.01 11.89 21.01
CA TRP A 78 -2.43 12.31 19.74
C TRP A 78 -1.09 11.63 19.44
N GLU A 79 -0.27 11.43 20.47
CA GLU A 79 0.98 10.69 20.33
C GLU A 79 0.73 9.24 19.94
N ARG A 80 -0.13 8.52 20.67
CA ARG A 80 -0.47 7.13 20.37
C ARG A 80 -1.09 6.99 18.98
N TYR A 81 -2.00 7.90 18.61
CA TYR A 81 -2.63 7.92 17.29
C TYR A 81 -1.58 7.92 16.17
N ARG A 82 -0.54 8.76 16.28
CA ARG A 82 0.49 8.86 15.24
C ARG A 82 1.34 7.59 15.14
N TYR A 83 1.61 6.91 16.25
CA TYR A 83 2.30 5.62 16.23
C TYR A 83 1.44 4.54 15.58
N LEU A 84 0.17 4.41 15.99
CA LEU A 84 -0.77 3.46 15.39
C LEU A 84 -0.99 3.72 13.90
N PHE A 85 -1.14 4.99 13.50
CA PHE A 85 -1.28 5.36 12.09
C PHE A 85 -0.09 4.90 11.26
N ARG A 86 1.14 5.22 11.69
CA ARG A 86 2.35 4.82 10.96
C ARG A 86 2.52 3.30 10.94
N MET A 87 2.27 2.63 12.06
CA MET A 87 2.28 1.17 12.16
C MET A 87 1.31 0.55 11.12
N HIS A 88 0.06 1.01 11.12
CA HIS A 88 -0.98 0.52 10.20
C HIS A 88 -0.62 0.78 8.72
N VAL A 89 -0.16 2.00 8.39
CA VAL A 89 0.25 2.32 7.01
C VAL A 89 1.41 1.44 6.54
N ASN A 90 2.38 1.16 7.41
CA ASN A 90 3.46 0.24 7.11
C ASN A 90 2.95 -1.19 6.89
N LEU A 91 1.99 -1.69 7.68
CA LEU A 91 1.34 -2.98 7.43
C LEU A 91 0.67 -3.03 6.05
N LYS A 92 -0.06 -1.98 5.67
CA LYS A 92 -0.69 -1.91 4.34
C LYS A 92 0.32 -1.85 3.22
N LEU A 93 1.47 -1.21 3.42
CA LEU A 93 2.59 -1.29 2.48
C LEU A 93 3.12 -2.74 2.37
N VAL A 94 3.33 -3.45 3.48
CA VAL A 94 3.72 -4.88 3.43
C VAL A 94 2.74 -5.69 2.57
N GLU A 95 1.43 -5.55 2.83
CA GLU A 95 0.37 -6.24 2.07
C GLU A 95 0.43 -5.92 0.56
N LEU A 96 0.60 -4.65 0.19
CA LEU A 96 0.69 -4.23 -1.21
C LEU A 96 1.97 -4.72 -1.88
N TYR A 97 3.13 -4.71 -1.20
CA TYR A 97 4.37 -5.24 -1.74
C TYR A 97 4.31 -6.76 -1.92
N LEU A 98 3.68 -7.50 -1.00
CA LEU A 98 3.37 -8.92 -1.18
C LEU A 98 2.50 -9.16 -2.42
N ARG A 99 1.47 -8.33 -2.63
CA ARG A 99 0.63 -8.38 -3.83
C ARG A 99 1.40 -8.01 -5.11
N LEU A 100 2.32 -7.06 -5.04
CA LEU A 100 3.16 -6.69 -6.18
C LEU A 100 4.14 -7.80 -6.55
N ALA A 101 4.77 -8.43 -5.55
CA ALA A 101 5.71 -9.54 -5.76
C ALA A 101 5.00 -10.74 -6.41
N SER A 102 3.75 -11.03 -6.00
CA SER A 102 2.98 -12.14 -6.55
C SER A 102 2.74 -12.05 -8.06
N LYS A 103 2.76 -10.84 -8.65
CA LYS A 103 2.66 -10.63 -10.11
C LYS A 103 3.83 -11.23 -10.88
N TYR A 104 5.00 -11.35 -10.24
CA TYR A 104 6.24 -11.85 -10.86
C TYR A 104 6.64 -13.24 -10.33
N ASP A 105 6.13 -13.60 -9.16
CA ASP A 105 6.49 -14.83 -8.48
C ASP A 105 5.86 -16.09 -9.12
N LYS A 106 6.65 -16.80 -9.92
CA LYS A 106 6.27 -18.10 -10.47
C LYS A 106 6.21 -19.13 -9.35
N LYS A 107 5.02 -19.69 -9.12
CA LYS A 107 4.80 -20.59 -7.97
C LYS A 107 5.50 -21.93 -8.11
N GLU A 108 5.59 -22.43 -9.33
CA GLU A 108 6.24 -23.69 -9.71
C GLU A 108 7.06 -23.52 -10.99
N ALA A 109 7.99 -24.45 -11.22
CA ALA A 109 8.74 -24.57 -12.47
C ALA A 109 8.43 -25.94 -13.10
N TYR A 110 7.78 -25.94 -14.26
CA TYR A 110 7.48 -27.15 -15.02
C TYR A 110 8.42 -27.33 -16.20
N PHE A 111 8.62 -28.58 -16.65
CA PHE A 111 9.51 -28.91 -17.77
C PHE A 111 9.21 -28.10 -19.05
N PHE A 112 7.93 -27.94 -19.38
CA PHE A 112 7.47 -27.19 -20.56
C PHE A 112 7.71 -25.68 -20.45
N ASN A 113 8.13 -25.16 -19.29
CA ASN A 113 8.54 -23.76 -19.16
C ASN A 113 9.98 -23.51 -19.64
N TYR A 114 10.74 -24.56 -19.99
CA TYR A 114 12.13 -24.45 -20.44
C TYR A 114 12.35 -23.42 -21.57
N PRO A 115 11.50 -23.33 -22.62
CA PRO A 115 11.66 -22.31 -23.67
C PRO A 115 11.65 -20.86 -23.15
N TRP A 116 11.06 -20.62 -21.98
CA TRP A 116 11.00 -19.30 -21.32
C TRP A 116 11.82 -19.26 -20.02
N LYS A 117 12.80 -20.16 -19.84
CA LYS A 117 13.63 -20.27 -18.62
C LYS A 117 14.18 -18.91 -18.17
N TYR A 118 14.81 -18.16 -19.06
CA TYR A 118 15.45 -16.88 -18.71
C TYR A 118 14.44 -15.81 -18.31
N LEU A 119 13.29 -15.72 -18.98
CA LEU A 119 12.21 -14.80 -18.62
C LEU A 119 11.58 -15.17 -17.27
N ASN A 120 11.43 -16.46 -16.96
CA ASN A 120 10.96 -16.89 -15.65
C ASN A 120 11.97 -16.55 -14.55
N LEU A 121 13.27 -16.73 -14.80
CA LEU A 121 14.32 -16.34 -13.86
C LEU A 121 14.34 -14.83 -13.60
N GLU A 122 14.20 -14.01 -14.64
CA GLU A 122 14.08 -12.55 -14.50
C GLU A 122 12.85 -12.14 -13.68
N SER A 123 11.71 -12.80 -13.92
CA SER A 123 10.49 -12.59 -13.14
C SER A 123 10.70 -12.92 -11.66
N LEU A 124 11.34 -14.05 -11.36
CA LEU A 124 11.63 -14.48 -9.99
C LEU A 124 12.62 -13.55 -9.28
N ASP A 125 13.67 -13.08 -9.95
CA ASP A 125 14.60 -12.08 -9.42
C ASP A 125 13.88 -10.77 -9.05
N LYS A 126 12.93 -10.33 -9.88
CA LYS A 126 12.10 -9.17 -9.56
C LYS A 126 11.20 -9.42 -8.34
N ALA A 127 10.56 -10.58 -8.25
CA ALA A 127 9.76 -10.94 -7.08
C ALA A 127 10.59 -10.98 -5.79
N GLU A 128 11.81 -11.54 -5.85
CA GLU A 128 12.74 -11.58 -4.71
C GLU A 128 13.01 -10.20 -4.15
N LYS A 129 13.42 -9.25 -5.01
CA LYS A 129 13.70 -7.85 -4.61
C LYS A 129 12.48 -7.16 -3.99
N ILE A 130 11.28 -7.43 -4.51
CA ILE A 130 10.05 -6.84 -3.98
C ILE A 130 9.72 -7.43 -2.61
N TYR A 131 9.87 -8.74 -2.43
CA TYR A 131 9.70 -9.40 -1.12
C TYR A 131 10.70 -8.89 -0.09
N GLU A 132 11.97 -8.76 -0.45
CA GLU A 132 13.00 -8.19 0.43
C GLU A 132 12.68 -6.75 0.83
N TYR A 133 12.18 -5.94 -0.12
CA TYR A 133 11.78 -4.57 0.20
C TYR A 133 10.56 -4.50 1.13
N ALA A 134 9.64 -5.49 1.07
CA ALA A 134 8.52 -5.58 2.00
C ALA A 134 8.98 -5.74 3.47
N LEU A 135 10.13 -6.40 3.71
CA LEU A 135 10.68 -6.54 5.06
C LEU A 135 11.04 -5.17 5.67
N VAL A 136 11.46 -4.19 4.87
CA VAL A 136 11.76 -2.83 5.36
C VAL A 136 10.53 -2.21 6.02
N TYR A 137 9.37 -2.32 5.38
CA TYR A 137 8.12 -1.82 5.94
C TYR A 137 7.63 -2.63 7.13
N TRP A 138 7.88 -3.95 7.15
CA TRP A 138 7.59 -4.75 8.34
C TRP A 138 8.42 -4.31 9.55
N GLU A 139 9.71 -4.04 9.36
CA GLU A 139 10.57 -3.52 10.43
C GLU A 139 10.11 -2.14 10.93
N GLU A 140 9.65 -1.25 10.04
CA GLU A 140 9.03 0.02 10.44
C GLU A 140 7.73 -0.19 11.22
N ALA A 141 6.88 -1.13 10.78
CA ALA A 141 5.64 -1.47 11.49
C ALA A 141 5.94 -1.94 12.92
N LYS A 142 6.91 -2.85 13.10
CA LYS A 142 7.39 -3.29 14.43
C LYS A 142 7.89 -2.11 15.26
N ARG A 143 8.72 -1.22 14.69
CA ARG A 143 9.24 -0.03 15.40
C ARG A 143 8.13 0.88 15.92
N GLU A 144 7.13 1.16 15.10
CA GLU A 144 6.01 2.02 15.48
C GLU A 144 5.05 1.29 16.46
N SER A 145 4.88 -0.02 16.29
CA SER A 145 4.12 -0.88 17.20
C SER A 145 4.70 -0.85 18.63
N SER A 146 6.02 -0.99 18.75
CA SER A 146 6.69 -0.95 20.06
C SER A 146 6.63 0.43 20.74
N LYS A 147 6.39 1.51 19.99
CA LYS A 147 6.08 2.83 20.58
C LYS A 147 4.62 2.92 20.99
N ALA A 148 3.70 2.41 20.17
CA ALA A 148 2.27 2.41 20.46
C ALA A 148 1.92 1.56 21.69
N ILE A 149 2.56 0.39 21.86
CA ILE A 149 2.29 -0.51 23.00
C ILE A 149 2.67 0.11 24.35
N MET A 150 3.65 1.01 24.38
CA MET A 150 4.02 1.77 25.58
C MET A 150 2.90 2.69 26.05
N LEU A 151 1.89 2.97 25.21
CA LEU A 151 0.73 3.79 25.54
C LEU A 151 -0.56 2.96 25.58
N SER A 152 -0.46 1.62 25.68
CA SER A 152 -1.55 0.63 25.52
C SER A 152 -2.80 0.86 26.40
N TRP A 153 -2.71 1.62 27.50
CA TRP A 153 -3.86 1.98 28.35
C TRP A 153 -4.82 3.03 27.73
N ILE A 154 -4.42 3.69 26.64
CA ILE A 154 -5.21 4.75 25.97
C ILE A 154 -6.05 4.20 24.82
N HIS A 155 -7.34 3.98 24.99
CA HIS A 155 -8.18 3.49 23.89
C HIS A 155 -8.56 4.62 22.92
N LEU A 156 -8.34 4.41 21.63
CA LEU A 156 -8.78 5.34 20.58
C LEU A 156 -9.99 4.77 19.83
N GLU A 157 -11.15 5.41 20.03
CA GLU A 157 -12.37 5.07 19.29
C GLU A 157 -12.19 5.32 17.78
N GLU A 158 -12.98 4.62 16.96
CA GLU A 158 -12.99 4.69 15.49
C GLU A 158 -11.81 4.00 14.78
N ILE A 159 -10.72 3.71 15.50
CA ILE A 159 -9.54 2.99 14.98
C ILE A 159 -9.15 1.77 15.81
N GLN A 160 -10.10 1.15 16.52
CA GLN A 160 -9.84 0.00 17.39
C GLN A 160 -9.13 -1.15 16.66
N TYR A 161 -9.43 -1.33 15.38
CA TYR A 161 -8.76 -2.32 14.53
C TYR A 161 -7.23 -2.13 14.45
N TRP A 162 -6.73 -0.89 14.50
CA TRP A 162 -5.28 -0.64 14.53
C TRP A 162 -4.67 -1.04 15.87
N GLU A 163 -5.44 -0.95 16.95
CA GLU A 163 -5.01 -1.43 18.27
C GLU A 163 -4.94 -2.96 18.30
N ASP A 164 -5.90 -3.64 17.67
CA ASP A 164 -5.88 -5.10 17.49
C ASP A 164 -4.68 -5.54 16.64
N GLU A 165 -4.39 -4.84 15.53
CA GLU A 165 -3.19 -5.09 14.74
C GLU A 165 -1.91 -4.90 15.57
N ASN A 166 -1.82 -3.81 16.33
CA ASN A 166 -0.69 -3.55 17.23
C ASN A 166 -0.53 -4.67 18.26
N HIS A 167 -1.63 -5.12 18.88
CA HIS A 167 -1.61 -6.23 19.82
C HIS A 167 -1.07 -7.51 19.16
N ARG A 168 -1.55 -7.83 17.95
CA ARG A 168 -1.12 -9.04 17.22
C ARG A 168 0.34 -9.01 16.81
N ILE A 169 0.91 -7.84 16.50
CA ILE A 169 2.35 -7.71 16.28
C ILE A 169 3.11 -8.04 17.57
N GLU A 170 2.74 -7.40 18.68
CA GLU A 170 3.44 -7.51 19.95
C GLU A 170 3.31 -8.89 20.60
N THR A 171 2.23 -9.62 20.35
CA THR A 171 2.07 -11.02 20.79
C THR A 171 2.66 -12.04 19.82
N GLY A 172 3.08 -11.62 18.62
CA GLY A 172 3.58 -12.51 17.56
C GLY A 172 2.50 -13.28 16.81
N GLU A 173 1.21 -12.99 17.04
CA GLU A 173 0.10 -13.54 16.24
C GLU A 173 0.14 -13.06 14.78
N LEU A 174 0.68 -11.86 14.56
CA LEU A 174 0.99 -11.32 13.24
C LEU A 174 2.51 -11.25 13.08
N ASP A 175 3.03 -12.01 12.11
CA ASP A 175 4.45 -12.08 11.80
C ASP A 175 4.65 -12.13 10.30
N TYR A 176 4.77 -10.95 9.68
CA TYR A 176 5.02 -10.85 8.25
C TYR A 176 6.43 -11.26 7.85
N GLU A 177 7.42 -11.15 8.74
CA GLU A 177 8.78 -11.61 8.47
C GLU A 177 8.79 -13.11 8.19
N ARG A 178 8.13 -13.92 9.02
CA ARG A 178 7.97 -15.36 8.78
C ARG A 178 7.23 -15.66 7.48
N ILE A 179 6.18 -14.90 7.16
CA ILE A 179 5.41 -15.08 5.91
C ILE A 179 6.28 -14.76 4.68
N ILE A 180 6.97 -13.62 4.69
CA ILE A 180 7.83 -13.16 3.59
C ILE A 180 8.99 -14.13 3.40
N ASN A 181 9.66 -14.54 4.47
CA ASN A 181 10.76 -15.50 4.41
C ASN A 181 10.31 -16.85 3.84
N SER A 182 9.11 -17.32 4.18
CA SER A 182 8.53 -18.53 3.58
C SER A 182 8.33 -18.38 2.05
N HIS A 183 7.90 -17.21 1.58
CA HIS A 183 7.79 -16.91 0.16
C HIS A 183 9.16 -16.89 -0.54
N LEU A 184 10.15 -16.22 0.05
CA LEU A 184 11.53 -16.16 -0.45
C LEU A 184 12.15 -17.56 -0.55
N GLU A 185 12.01 -18.39 0.48
CA GLU A 185 12.52 -19.75 0.49
C GLU A 185 11.91 -20.62 -0.63
N ARG A 186 10.60 -20.53 -0.83
CA ARG A 186 9.93 -21.21 -1.95
C ARG A 186 10.42 -20.67 -3.29
N LEU A 187 10.49 -19.36 -3.44
CA LEU A 187 10.97 -18.69 -4.66
C LEU A 187 12.38 -19.17 -5.03
N LYS A 188 13.32 -19.24 -4.07
CA LYS A 188 14.67 -19.75 -4.30
C LYS A 188 14.70 -21.21 -4.74
N ARG A 189 13.77 -22.05 -4.25
CA ARG A 189 13.62 -23.42 -4.76
C ARG A 189 13.19 -23.44 -6.23
N VAL A 190 12.23 -22.60 -6.61
CA VAL A 190 11.75 -22.49 -7.99
C VAL A 190 12.84 -21.96 -8.92
N MET A 191 13.59 -20.93 -8.50
CA MET A 191 14.75 -20.42 -9.26
C MET A 191 15.77 -21.51 -9.52
N ARG A 192 16.12 -22.31 -8.51
CA ARG A 192 17.03 -23.45 -8.66
C ARG A 192 16.51 -24.49 -9.66
N LYS A 193 15.20 -24.81 -9.62
CA LYS A 193 14.58 -25.70 -10.61
C LYS A 193 14.80 -25.14 -12.03
N PHE A 194 14.49 -23.88 -12.28
CA PHE A 194 14.72 -23.24 -13.59
C PHE A 194 16.19 -23.23 -14.00
N GLN A 195 17.11 -22.86 -13.09
CA GLN A 195 18.55 -22.83 -13.35
C GLN A 195 19.07 -24.20 -13.80
N ASN A 196 18.55 -25.28 -13.22
CA ASN A 196 18.94 -26.66 -13.54
C ASN A 196 18.24 -27.23 -14.78
N MET A 197 17.28 -26.53 -15.40
CA MET A 197 16.66 -27.01 -16.64
C MET A 197 17.61 -26.83 -17.83
N ASP A 198 17.70 -27.87 -18.65
CA ASP A 198 18.39 -27.92 -19.94
C ASP A 198 17.52 -28.62 -21.02
N GLN A 199 18.06 -28.74 -22.23
CA GLN A 199 17.38 -29.38 -23.38
C GLN A 199 17.02 -30.86 -23.15
N ASN A 200 17.65 -31.55 -22.19
CA ASN A 200 17.40 -32.95 -21.88
C ASN A 200 16.39 -33.13 -20.74
N THR A 201 16.07 -32.06 -20.02
CA THR A 201 15.03 -32.02 -18.97
C THR A 201 13.69 -31.45 -19.45
N TYR A 202 13.61 -31.08 -20.73
CA TYR A 202 12.40 -30.69 -21.46
C TYR A 202 11.60 -31.93 -21.92
#